data_AF-A0A679JCZ8-F1
#
_entry.id   AF-A0A679JCZ8-F1
#
_cell.length_a   1.000
_cell.length_b   1.000
_cell.length_c   1.000
_cell.angle_alpha   90.00
_cell.angle_beta   90.00
_cell.angle_gamma   90.00
#
_symmetry.space_group_name_H-M   'P 1'
#
loop_
_entity.id
_entity.type
_entity.pdbx_description
1 polymer ?
#
loop_
_entity_poly.entity_id
_entity_poly.type
_entity_poly.pdbx_seq_one_letter_code
_entity_poly.pdbx_strand_id
1 'polypeptide(L)'
;MSKPSILVVGAGIFGLWQAFALARAGYRVRLIEAGRDPFARSSSRWAGAMIAPECEAEGAPLSVRDLGREGLRIWRDTYPDIMSNGTLVVAHARDAGDLARFANMTEGHAAVAGPRIADLEPSLAGRFERGLYFESEAHVDAQKAMSWLVDQLRLLGADIQFESRWNGTPEDVAIDCRGIGAHEDLPSLRGVRGERVLIRTNDVSLSRPVRLLHPRQPIYVVPQGDGRFVVGATVIEREDDGPMSLRSALDLLGSAYAVHPAFGEASVLEMGAGVRPAFSDNVPRIIVEDAGRVVRVNGAYRHGFLLAPVLARAVAGYLSDNRREGPLFAAP
;
A
#
# COMPACT_ATOMS: atom_id res chain seq x y z
N MET A 1 26.63 8.94 24.24
CA MET A 1 26.10 10.10 23.48
C MET A 1 24.59 9.94 23.39
N SER A 2 23.82 11.01 23.55
CA SER A 2 22.37 10.98 23.32
C SER A 2 22.08 10.67 21.85
N LYS A 3 21.03 9.91 21.57
CA LYS A 3 20.58 9.68 20.19
C LYS A 3 20.20 11.02 19.54
N PRO A 4 20.46 11.21 18.22
CA PRO A 4 20.01 12.41 17.52
C PRO A 4 18.49 12.53 17.55
N SER A 5 17.99 13.76 17.53
CA SER A 5 16.58 14.03 17.28
C SER A 5 16.23 13.73 15.82
N ILE A 6 15.06 13.17 15.58
CA ILE A 6 14.62 12.82 14.22
C ILE A 6 13.38 13.63 13.85
N LEU A 7 13.50 14.38 12.76
CA LEU A 7 12.37 14.97 12.07
C LEU A 7 11.88 14.00 10.99
N VAL A 8 10.62 13.59 11.01
CA VAL A 8 9.99 12.85 9.91
C VAL A 8 9.04 13.77 9.17
N VAL A 9 9.15 13.85 7.85
CA VAL A 9 8.38 14.78 7.02
C VAL A 9 7.42 14.00 6.13
N GLY A 10 6.12 14.23 6.31
CA GLY A 10 5.02 13.55 5.60
C GLY A 10 4.41 12.43 6.45
N ALA A 11 3.10 12.49 6.67
CA ALA A 11 2.35 11.52 7.49
C ALA A 11 1.59 10.48 6.65
N GLY A 12 2.14 10.11 5.49
CA GLY A 12 1.70 8.91 4.76
C GLY A 12 2.23 7.62 5.40
N ILE A 13 1.89 6.46 4.82
CA ILE A 13 2.27 5.16 5.40
C ILE A 13 3.77 5.00 5.63
N PHE A 14 4.61 5.55 4.75
CA PHE A 14 6.07 5.56 4.93
C PHE A 14 6.47 6.37 6.16
N GLY A 15 6.10 7.65 6.24
CA GLY A 15 6.49 8.49 7.37
C GLY A 15 5.95 7.99 8.71
N LEU A 16 4.73 7.45 8.74
CA LEU A 16 4.19 6.82 9.96
C LEU A 16 5.04 5.63 10.41
N TRP A 17 5.43 4.74 9.51
CA TRP A 17 6.30 3.61 9.84
C TRP A 17 7.72 4.05 10.22
N GLN A 18 8.30 5.04 9.53
CA GLN A 18 9.60 5.62 9.91
C GLN A 18 9.54 6.16 11.34
N ALA A 19 8.56 7.02 11.63
CA ALA A 19 8.38 7.61 12.93
C ALA A 19 8.16 6.53 14.01
N PHE A 20 7.32 5.53 13.72
CA PHE A 20 6.97 4.49 14.67
C PHE A 20 8.16 3.60 15.01
N ALA A 21 8.90 3.12 13.99
CA ALA A 21 10.08 2.28 14.19
C ALA A 21 11.18 3.03 14.96
N LEU A 22 11.40 4.31 14.65
CA LEU A 22 12.42 5.14 15.30
C LEU A 22 12.02 5.49 16.75
N ALA A 23 10.76 5.84 17.00
CA ALA A 23 10.27 6.07 18.35
C ALA A 23 10.40 4.79 19.21
N ARG A 24 10.04 3.61 18.66
CA ARG A 24 10.26 2.31 19.34
C ARG A 24 11.73 1.99 19.59
N ALA A 25 12.62 2.43 18.71
CA ALA A 25 14.05 2.32 18.91
C ALA A 25 14.60 3.35 19.91
N GLY A 26 13.77 4.20 20.51
CA GLY A 26 14.15 5.17 21.55
C GLY A 26 14.72 6.48 21.02
N TYR A 27 14.51 6.82 19.74
CA TYR A 27 14.82 8.14 19.22
C TYR A 27 13.74 9.14 19.64
N ARG A 28 14.12 10.41 19.84
CA ARG A 28 13.15 11.50 19.98
C ARG A 28 12.64 11.88 18.60
N VAL A 29 11.36 11.63 18.34
CA VAL A 29 10.75 11.82 17.02
C VAL A 29 9.78 12.99 17.01
N ARG A 30 9.92 13.84 16.00
CA ARG A 30 8.92 14.83 15.59
C ARG A 30 8.44 14.49 14.18
N LEU A 31 7.14 14.25 14.00
CA LEU A 31 6.49 14.03 12.71
C LEU A 31 5.75 15.29 12.28
N ILE A 32 6.00 15.78 11.07
CA ILE A 32 5.27 16.92 10.50
C ILE A 32 4.53 16.55 9.22
N GLU A 33 3.36 17.13 9.02
CA GLU A 33 2.54 17.00 7.82
C GLU A 33 2.03 18.37 7.36
N ALA A 34 2.10 18.63 6.05
CA ALA A 34 1.69 19.90 5.47
C ALA A 34 0.16 20.04 5.38
N GLY A 35 -0.56 18.92 5.28
CA GLY A 35 -2.01 18.88 5.35
C GLY A 35 -2.56 19.24 6.73
N ARG A 36 -3.75 19.83 6.75
CA ARG A 36 -4.51 20.10 7.98
C ARG A 36 -5.13 18.83 8.54
N ASP A 37 -5.84 18.10 7.69
CA ASP A 37 -6.52 16.88 8.08
C ASP A 37 -5.57 15.68 7.88
N PRO A 38 -5.49 14.76 8.86
CA PRO A 38 -4.67 13.56 8.74
C PRO A 38 -4.97 12.80 7.45
N PHE A 39 -3.91 12.42 6.74
CA PHE A 39 -3.95 11.60 5.51
C PHE A 39 -4.68 12.21 4.31
N ALA A 40 -5.30 13.40 4.42
CA ALA A 40 -6.15 13.95 3.38
C ALA A 40 -5.41 14.16 2.04
N ARG A 41 -4.13 14.53 2.11
CA ARG A 41 -3.26 14.74 0.95
C ARG A 41 -2.38 13.53 0.62
N SER A 42 -2.54 12.43 1.36
CA SER A 42 -1.71 11.24 1.20
C SER A 42 -2.33 10.27 0.20
N SER A 43 -1.53 9.77 -0.75
CA SER A 43 -1.94 8.64 -1.60
C SER A 43 -2.23 7.36 -0.79
N SER A 44 -1.75 7.28 0.46
CA SER A 44 -2.04 6.16 1.36
C SER A 44 -3.52 6.04 1.71
N ARG A 45 -4.27 7.15 1.74
CA ARG A 45 -5.74 7.15 1.93
C ARG A 45 -6.48 6.38 0.81
N TRP A 46 -5.89 6.35 -0.38
CA TRP A 46 -6.48 5.76 -1.58
C TRP A 46 -6.00 4.32 -1.84
N ALA A 47 -5.24 3.73 -0.93
CA ALA A 47 -4.73 2.37 -1.08
C ALA A 47 -5.82 1.32 -0.86
N GLY A 48 -5.76 0.22 -1.61
CA GLY A 48 -6.45 -1.02 -1.26
C GLY A 48 -5.80 -1.74 -0.07
N ALA A 49 -4.57 -1.36 0.29
CA ALA A 49 -3.81 -1.88 1.44
C ALA A 49 -3.77 -3.42 1.56
N MET A 50 -3.61 -4.07 0.41
CA MET A 50 -3.22 -5.47 0.33
C MET A 50 -1.76 -5.61 0.77
N ILE A 51 -1.48 -6.63 1.58
CA ILE A 51 -0.14 -7.05 1.99
C ILE A 51 0.11 -8.39 1.30
N ALA A 52 0.35 -8.29 0.00
CA ALA A 52 0.22 -9.39 -0.94
C ALA A 52 1.51 -9.59 -1.76
N PRO A 53 2.63 -10.01 -1.13
CA PRO A 53 3.93 -10.07 -1.79
C PRO A 53 3.94 -11.00 -3.02
N GLU A 54 3.21 -12.12 -2.96
CA GLU A 54 3.20 -13.10 -4.05
C GLU A 54 2.42 -12.59 -5.26
N CYS A 55 1.24 -12.00 -5.02
CA CYS A 55 0.42 -11.38 -6.07
C CYS A 55 1.11 -10.16 -6.71
N GLU A 56 1.89 -9.42 -5.93
CA GLU A 56 2.59 -8.23 -6.41
C GLU A 56 3.77 -8.55 -7.33
N ALA A 57 4.34 -9.77 -7.22
CA ALA A 57 5.44 -10.27 -8.04
C ALA A 57 5.09 -10.31 -9.55
N GLU A 58 3.80 -10.35 -9.90
CA GLU A 58 3.37 -10.35 -11.31
C GLU A 58 3.82 -9.10 -12.10
N GLY A 59 4.11 -7.99 -11.43
CA GLY A 59 4.66 -6.80 -12.11
C GLY A 59 5.68 -6.04 -11.30
N ALA A 60 6.37 -6.73 -10.39
CA ALA A 60 7.44 -6.16 -9.58
C ALA A 60 8.65 -7.11 -9.57
N PRO A 61 9.88 -6.59 -9.41
CA PRO A 61 11.06 -7.43 -9.26
C PRO A 61 10.93 -8.39 -8.06
N LEU A 62 11.59 -9.55 -8.13
CA LEU A 62 11.55 -10.55 -7.03
C LEU A 62 12.07 -9.99 -5.70
N SER A 63 12.96 -9.00 -5.73
CA SER A 63 13.41 -8.29 -4.53
C SER A 63 12.27 -7.61 -3.79
N VAL A 64 11.27 -7.06 -4.50
CA VAL A 64 10.07 -6.46 -3.89
C VAL A 64 9.23 -7.54 -3.22
N ARG A 65 9.05 -8.69 -3.85
CA ARG A 65 8.35 -9.84 -3.25
C ARG A 65 9.04 -10.32 -1.98
N ASP A 66 10.35 -10.55 -2.04
CA ASP A 66 11.11 -11.14 -0.94
C ASP A 66 11.15 -10.20 0.27
N LEU A 67 11.36 -8.90 0.05
CA LEU A 67 11.20 -7.87 1.08
C LEU A 67 9.75 -7.76 1.56
N GLY A 68 8.79 -7.93 0.65
CA GLY A 68 7.37 -7.93 0.98
C GLY A 68 6.96 -9.06 1.93
N ARG A 69 7.57 -10.24 1.83
CA ARG A 69 7.38 -11.34 2.80
C ARG A 69 7.83 -10.93 4.20
N GLU A 70 8.92 -10.18 4.30
CA GLU A 70 9.35 -9.58 5.56
C GLU A 70 8.37 -8.52 6.04
N GLY A 71 7.90 -7.63 5.16
CA GLY A 71 6.90 -6.61 5.47
C GLY A 71 5.61 -7.21 6.02
N LEU A 72 5.12 -8.29 5.40
CA LEU A 72 3.99 -9.06 5.85
C LEU A 72 4.18 -9.63 7.26
N ARG A 73 5.35 -10.18 7.55
CA ARG A 73 5.68 -10.66 8.91
C ARG A 73 5.63 -9.51 9.92
N ILE A 74 6.18 -8.34 9.58
CA ILE A 74 6.16 -7.18 10.48
C ILE A 74 4.73 -6.72 10.75
N TRP A 75 3.90 -6.64 9.72
CA TRP A 75 2.49 -6.28 9.86
C TRP A 75 1.77 -7.23 10.81
N ARG A 76 2.00 -8.55 10.69
CA ARG A 76 1.46 -9.57 11.60
C ARG A 76 1.91 -9.39 13.04
N ASP A 77 3.19 -9.10 13.23
CA ASP A 77 3.78 -8.95 14.56
C ASP A 77 3.36 -7.61 15.23
N THR A 78 2.89 -6.64 14.46
CA THR A 78 2.76 -5.24 14.91
C THR A 78 1.31 -4.75 14.95
N TYR A 79 0.52 -4.98 13.90
CA TYR A 79 -0.82 -4.43 13.78
C TYR A 79 -1.87 -5.48 14.14
N PRO A 80 -2.65 -5.28 15.22
CA PRO A 80 -3.55 -6.30 15.75
C PRO A 80 -4.71 -6.64 14.80
N ASP A 81 -5.19 -5.70 13.99
CA ASP A 81 -6.37 -5.92 13.13
C ASP A 81 -6.00 -6.34 11.70
N ILE A 82 -4.82 -6.91 11.50
CA ILE A 82 -4.44 -7.48 10.20
C ILE A 82 -5.29 -8.69 9.85
N MET A 83 -5.84 -8.71 8.63
CA MET A 83 -6.66 -9.81 8.14
C MET A 83 -5.81 -10.78 7.32
N SER A 84 -5.40 -11.90 7.93
CA SER A 84 -4.55 -12.94 7.31
C SER A 84 -5.36 -14.09 6.70
N ASN A 85 -6.34 -13.77 5.85
CA ASN A 85 -7.19 -14.78 5.20
C ASN A 85 -6.69 -15.21 3.81
N GLY A 86 -5.53 -14.72 3.37
CA GLY A 86 -4.99 -14.91 2.02
C GLY A 86 -5.55 -13.96 0.97
N THR A 87 -5.26 -14.21 -0.30
CA THR A 87 -5.86 -13.52 -1.46
C THR A 87 -6.40 -14.55 -2.44
N LEU A 88 -7.54 -14.27 -3.06
CA LEU A 88 -8.08 -15.09 -4.14
C LEU A 88 -7.98 -14.35 -5.48
N VAL A 89 -7.28 -14.95 -6.44
CA VAL A 89 -7.20 -14.44 -7.82
C VAL A 89 -8.12 -15.28 -8.71
N VAL A 90 -8.99 -14.63 -9.46
CA VAL A 90 -9.99 -15.28 -10.33
C VAL A 90 -9.97 -14.67 -11.73
N ALA A 91 -10.45 -15.44 -12.69
CA ALA A 91 -10.71 -15.00 -14.05
C ALA A 91 -11.97 -15.72 -14.56
N HIS A 92 -12.73 -15.10 -15.46
CA HIS A 92 -13.83 -15.79 -16.13
C HIS A 92 -13.30 -16.89 -17.06
N ALA A 93 -14.14 -17.86 -17.40
CA ALA A 93 -13.74 -19.02 -18.22
C ALA A 93 -13.08 -18.62 -19.55
N ARG A 94 -13.58 -17.58 -20.20
CA ARG A 94 -13.02 -17.03 -21.45
C ARG A 94 -11.62 -16.42 -21.28
N ASP A 95 -11.25 -16.06 -20.05
CA ASP A 95 -10.02 -15.36 -19.68
C ASP A 95 -9.05 -16.31 -18.94
N ALA A 96 -9.22 -17.64 -19.08
CA ALA A 96 -8.38 -18.64 -18.42
C ALA A 96 -6.89 -18.53 -18.76
N GLY A 97 -6.54 -18.00 -19.94
CA GLY A 97 -5.17 -17.73 -20.33
C GLY A 97 -4.48 -16.69 -19.44
N ASP A 98 -5.21 -15.66 -19.00
CA ASP A 98 -4.69 -14.64 -18.09
C ASP A 98 -4.37 -15.24 -16.72
N LEU A 99 -5.22 -16.15 -16.22
CA LEU A 99 -4.97 -16.85 -14.97
C LEU A 99 -3.74 -17.76 -15.05
N ALA A 100 -3.55 -18.46 -16.17
CA ALA A 100 -2.37 -19.29 -16.39
C ALA A 100 -1.09 -18.44 -16.48
N ARG A 101 -1.14 -17.31 -17.19
CA ARG A 101 -0.02 -16.34 -17.24
C ARG A 101 0.32 -15.83 -15.84
N PHE A 102 -0.70 -15.43 -15.06
CA PHE A 102 -0.52 -14.94 -13.70
C PHE A 102 0.12 -16.02 -12.81
N ALA A 103 -0.36 -17.26 -12.89
CA ALA A 103 0.18 -18.40 -12.15
C ALA A 103 1.67 -18.64 -12.45
N ASN A 104 2.10 -18.46 -13.70
CA ASN A 104 3.50 -18.65 -14.10
C ASN A 104 4.42 -17.49 -13.66
N MET A 105 3.86 -16.30 -13.42
CA MET A 105 4.61 -15.12 -12.99
C MET A 105 4.64 -14.95 -11.46
N THR A 106 3.95 -15.81 -10.73
CA THR A 106 3.80 -15.73 -9.27
C THR A 106 4.03 -17.10 -8.63
N GLU A 107 4.32 -17.12 -7.34
CA GLU A 107 4.58 -18.34 -6.56
C GLU A 107 3.70 -18.36 -5.31
N GLY A 108 3.76 -19.43 -4.52
CA GLY A 108 3.05 -19.50 -3.23
C GLY A 108 1.53 -19.56 -3.34
N HIS A 109 0.98 -19.88 -4.52
CA HIS A 109 -0.43 -20.13 -4.75
C HIS A 109 -0.77 -21.62 -4.83
N ALA A 110 -2.01 -21.93 -4.47
CA ALA A 110 -2.66 -23.17 -4.83
C ALA A 110 -3.70 -22.92 -5.93
N ALA A 111 -3.68 -23.73 -7.00
CA ALA A 111 -4.77 -23.74 -7.96
C ALA A 111 -6.04 -24.30 -7.30
N VAL A 112 -7.14 -23.57 -7.39
CA VAL A 112 -8.42 -23.92 -6.78
C VAL A 112 -9.53 -24.00 -7.82
N ALA A 113 -10.42 -24.99 -7.70
CA ALA A 113 -11.60 -25.14 -8.53
C ALA A 113 -12.83 -24.50 -7.89
N GLY A 114 -13.92 -24.38 -8.65
CA GLY A 114 -15.19 -23.77 -8.23
C GLY A 114 -15.69 -24.16 -6.82
N PRO A 115 -15.72 -25.45 -6.43
CA PRO A 115 -16.12 -25.84 -5.07
C PRO A 115 -15.24 -25.21 -3.99
N ARG A 116 -13.92 -25.24 -4.16
CA ARG A 116 -12.99 -24.63 -3.20
C ARG A 116 -13.09 -23.11 -3.19
N ILE A 117 -13.40 -22.48 -4.33
CA ILE A 117 -13.70 -21.04 -4.40
C ILE A 117 -14.95 -20.73 -3.59
N ALA A 118 -16.00 -21.55 -3.69
CA ALA A 118 -17.22 -21.38 -2.90
C ALA A 118 -16.98 -21.59 -1.39
N ASP A 119 -16.12 -22.53 -1.01
CA ASP A 119 -15.73 -22.71 0.40
C ASP A 119 -14.96 -21.50 0.94
N LEU A 120 -14.08 -20.92 0.12
CA LEU A 120 -13.30 -19.75 0.47
C LEU A 120 -14.20 -18.50 0.54
N GLU A 121 -14.97 -18.25 -0.50
CA GLU A 121 -15.87 -17.10 -0.64
C GLU A 121 -17.25 -17.57 -1.12
N PRO A 122 -18.19 -17.85 -0.20
CA PRO A 122 -19.53 -18.35 -0.55
C PRO A 122 -20.32 -17.44 -1.48
N SER A 123 -20.14 -16.11 -1.38
CA SER A 123 -20.75 -15.16 -2.31
C SER A 123 -20.25 -15.32 -3.75
N LEU A 124 -19.17 -16.06 -4.00
CA LEU A 124 -18.65 -16.34 -5.35
C LEU A 124 -19.02 -17.75 -5.85
N ALA A 125 -19.85 -18.50 -5.12
CA ALA A 125 -20.27 -19.84 -5.51
C ALA A 125 -20.86 -19.87 -6.94
N GLY A 126 -20.33 -20.75 -7.79
CA GLY A 126 -20.77 -20.90 -9.19
C GLY A 126 -20.38 -19.75 -10.13
N ARG A 127 -19.66 -18.72 -9.65
CA ARG A 127 -19.23 -17.56 -10.48
C ARG A 127 -17.96 -17.83 -11.27
N PHE A 128 -17.04 -18.60 -10.69
CA PHE A 128 -15.73 -18.90 -11.26
C PHE A 128 -15.44 -20.40 -11.18
N GLU A 129 -14.96 -20.97 -12.27
CA GLU A 129 -14.60 -22.39 -12.34
C GLU A 129 -13.22 -22.68 -11.75
N ARG A 130 -12.34 -21.67 -11.75
CA ARG A 130 -10.94 -21.78 -11.36
C ARG A 130 -10.40 -20.47 -10.81
N GLY A 131 -9.39 -20.57 -9.96
CA GLY A 131 -8.69 -19.46 -9.35
C GLY A 131 -7.34 -19.88 -8.79
N LEU A 132 -6.62 -18.91 -8.23
CA LEU A 132 -5.37 -19.11 -7.50
C LEU A 132 -5.59 -18.57 -6.08
N TYR A 133 -5.32 -19.39 -5.08
CA TYR A 133 -5.42 -19.00 -3.68
C TYR A 133 -4.02 -18.82 -3.08
N PHE A 134 -3.73 -17.61 -2.61
CA PHE A 134 -2.49 -17.22 -1.96
C PHE A 134 -2.73 -17.16 -0.46
N GLU A 135 -2.63 -18.30 0.22
CA GLU A 135 -2.99 -18.45 1.64
C GLU A 135 -2.20 -17.53 2.56
N SER A 136 -0.92 -17.31 2.26
CA SER A 136 -0.03 -16.55 3.14
C SER A 136 -0.29 -15.05 3.13
N GLU A 137 -1.10 -14.50 2.23
CA GLU A 137 -1.27 -13.06 2.08
C GLU A 137 -2.26 -12.46 3.09
N ALA A 138 -2.24 -11.14 3.21
CA ALA A 138 -3.09 -10.41 4.12
C ALA A 138 -3.57 -9.08 3.53
N HIS A 139 -4.42 -8.39 4.27
CA HIS A 139 -4.81 -7.01 3.99
C HIS A 139 -5.14 -6.27 5.29
N VAL A 140 -5.23 -4.96 5.21
CA VAL A 140 -5.66 -4.09 6.30
C VAL A 140 -6.67 -3.06 5.80
N ASP A 141 -7.44 -2.46 6.72
CA ASP A 141 -8.10 -1.18 6.43
C ASP A 141 -7.03 -0.09 6.50
N ALA A 142 -6.78 0.57 5.37
CA ALA A 142 -5.72 1.55 5.22
C ALA A 142 -5.84 2.69 6.24
N GLN A 143 -7.06 3.19 6.45
CA GLN A 143 -7.30 4.33 7.35
C GLN A 143 -7.19 3.90 8.81
N LYS A 144 -7.75 2.74 9.18
CA LYS A 144 -7.63 2.22 10.55
C LYS A 144 -6.18 1.94 10.92
N ALA A 145 -5.41 1.32 10.02
CA ALA A 145 -4.00 1.03 10.25
C ALA A 145 -3.16 2.31 10.41
N MET A 146 -3.38 3.32 9.57
CA MET A 146 -2.68 4.60 9.70
C MET A 146 -3.07 5.36 10.98
N SER A 147 -4.37 5.39 11.33
CA SER A 147 -4.84 5.99 12.59
C SER A 147 -4.23 5.28 13.81
N TRP A 148 -4.17 3.95 13.78
CA TRP A 148 -3.52 3.17 14.83
C TRP A 148 -2.04 3.54 14.98
N LEU A 149 -1.29 3.70 13.88
CA LEU A 149 0.11 4.14 13.93
C LEU A 149 0.25 5.54 14.56
N VAL A 150 -0.65 6.47 14.26
CA VAL A 150 -0.69 7.80 14.89
C VAL A 150 -0.91 7.68 16.39
N ASP A 151 -1.83 6.83 16.83
CA ASP A 151 -2.09 6.62 18.26
C ASP A 151 -0.91 5.97 18.96
N GLN A 152 -0.23 5.00 18.33
CA GLN A 152 1.01 4.43 18.86
C GLN A 152 2.13 5.48 18.99
N LEU A 153 2.26 6.37 18.01
CA LEU A 153 3.24 7.45 18.06
C LEU A 153 2.99 8.39 19.25
N ARG A 154 1.73 8.72 19.53
CA ARG A 154 1.35 9.52 20.71
C ARG A 154 1.72 8.82 22.01
N LEU A 155 1.46 7.50 22.11
CA LEU A 155 1.83 6.70 23.29
C LEU A 155 3.34 6.62 23.50
N LEU A 156 4.11 6.63 22.41
CA LEU A 156 5.58 6.67 22.45
C LEU A 156 6.14 8.08 22.72
N GLY A 157 5.29 9.09 22.88
CA GLY A 157 5.69 10.46 23.17
C GLY A 157 6.26 11.23 21.97
N ALA A 158 5.94 10.82 20.74
CA ALA A 158 6.32 11.56 19.55
C ALA A 158 5.53 12.88 19.43
N ASP A 159 6.21 13.94 18.99
CA ASP A 159 5.57 15.22 18.65
C ASP A 159 4.99 15.15 17.24
N ILE A 160 3.68 15.34 17.07
CA ILE A 160 3.00 15.23 15.77
C ILE A 160 2.35 16.58 15.44
N GLN A 161 2.77 17.19 14.34
CA GLN A 161 2.31 18.52 13.94
C GLN A 161 1.74 18.50 12.53
N PHE A 162 0.46 18.87 12.41
CA PHE A 162 -0.20 19.14 11.14
C PHE A 162 -0.01 20.60 10.74
N GLU A 163 -0.38 20.95 9.51
CA GLU A 163 -0.21 22.29 8.94
C GLU A 163 1.24 22.81 9.02
N SER A 164 2.21 21.89 9.03
CA SER A 164 3.62 22.17 9.26
C SER A 164 4.45 21.71 8.07
N ARG A 165 5.15 22.65 7.44
CA ARG A 165 5.99 22.40 6.27
C ARG A 165 7.46 22.36 6.67
N TRP A 166 8.20 21.43 6.06
CA TRP A 166 9.65 21.40 6.20
C TRP A 166 10.28 22.52 5.38
N ASN A 167 11.30 23.18 5.95
CA ASN A 167 12.05 24.27 5.32
C ASN A 167 13.36 23.79 4.65
N GLY A 168 13.58 22.47 4.58
CA GLY A 168 14.77 21.87 3.95
C GLY A 168 15.96 21.67 4.88
N THR A 169 15.93 22.15 6.13
CA THR A 169 17.05 21.99 7.08
C THR A 169 16.61 21.25 8.35
N PRO A 170 17.21 20.10 8.70
CA PRO A 170 16.99 19.47 10.00
C PRO A 170 17.84 20.13 11.10
N GLU A 171 17.45 19.90 12.36
CA GLU A 171 18.32 20.13 13.52
C GLU A 171 19.46 19.08 13.49
N ASP A 172 19.12 17.81 13.73
CA ASP A 172 20.06 16.70 13.60
C ASP A 172 19.83 15.92 12.30
N VAL A 173 18.72 15.17 12.19
CA VAL A 173 18.40 14.31 11.04
C VAL A 173 16.95 14.49 10.59
N ALA A 174 16.73 14.59 9.27
CA ALA A 174 15.41 14.53 8.64
C ALA A 174 15.23 13.24 7.84
N ILE A 175 14.07 12.61 8.01
CA ILE A 175 13.57 11.53 7.15
C ILE A 175 12.46 12.08 6.27
N ASP A 176 12.75 12.25 4.97
CA ASP A 176 11.80 12.80 4.01
C ASP A 176 10.93 11.70 3.39
N CYS A 177 9.65 11.70 3.72
CA CYS A 177 8.61 10.79 3.25
C CYS A 177 7.42 11.54 2.62
N ARG A 178 7.65 12.71 2.02
CA ARG A 178 6.58 13.53 1.40
C ARG A 178 5.94 12.90 0.17
N GLY A 179 6.42 11.74 -0.29
CA GLY A 179 5.92 11.08 -1.48
C GLY A 179 6.18 11.94 -2.71
N ILE A 180 5.16 12.16 -3.54
CA ILE A 180 5.31 13.00 -4.75
C ILE A 180 5.58 14.46 -4.39
N GLY A 181 5.26 14.89 -3.17
CA GLY A 181 5.62 16.22 -2.66
C GLY A 181 7.12 16.45 -2.49
N ALA A 182 7.95 15.42 -2.64
CA ALA A 182 9.42 15.53 -2.68
C ALA A 182 9.97 15.75 -4.10
N HIS A 183 9.14 15.82 -5.14
CA HIS A 183 9.57 15.89 -6.54
C HIS A 183 10.57 17.03 -6.84
N GLU A 184 10.41 18.21 -6.22
CA GLU A 184 11.35 19.33 -6.40
C GLU A 184 12.77 19.01 -5.90
N ASP A 185 12.88 18.23 -4.82
CA ASP A 185 14.15 17.79 -4.23
C ASP A 185 14.63 16.45 -4.83
N LEU A 186 13.72 15.68 -5.43
CA LEU A 186 13.94 14.36 -6.03
C LEU A 186 13.31 14.31 -7.44
N PRO A 187 13.93 14.94 -8.46
CA PRO A 187 13.36 15.06 -9.80
C PRO A 187 13.27 13.74 -10.57
N SER A 188 13.83 12.66 -10.02
CA SER A 188 13.68 11.29 -10.55
C SER A 188 12.37 10.61 -10.11
N LEU A 189 11.63 11.21 -9.18
CA LEU A 189 10.28 10.77 -8.86
C LEU A 189 9.34 11.11 -10.01
N ARG A 190 8.32 10.29 -10.17
CA ARG A 190 7.15 10.56 -10.99
C ARG A 190 5.89 10.16 -10.24
N GLY A 191 4.78 10.81 -10.58
CA GLY A 191 3.48 10.53 -10.04
C GLY A 191 2.70 9.55 -10.91
N VAL A 192 2.22 8.48 -10.28
CA VAL A 192 1.27 7.55 -10.90
C VAL A 192 -0.06 7.66 -10.20
N ARG A 193 -1.02 8.29 -10.87
CA ARG A 193 -2.38 8.43 -10.38
C ARG A 193 -3.06 7.06 -10.34
N GLY A 194 -3.60 6.74 -9.17
CA GLY A 194 -4.41 5.55 -8.93
C GLY A 194 -5.78 5.95 -8.45
N GLU A 195 -6.81 5.53 -9.18
CA GLU A 195 -8.20 5.82 -8.87
C GLU A 195 -8.88 4.58 -8.29
N ARG A 196 -9.71 4.78 -7.27
CA ARG A 196 -10.47 3.72 -6.59
C ARG A 196 -11.88 4.16 -6.24
N VAL A 197 -12.74 3.18 -6.00
CA VAL A 197 -14.11 3.37 -5.50
C VAL A 197 -14.25 2.65 -4.16
N LEU A 198 -14.96 3.27 -3.22
CA LEU A 198 -15.48 2.60 -2.01
C LEU A 198 -16.97 2.37 -2.21
N ILE A 199 -17.39 1.11 -2.15
CA ILE A 199 -18.80 0.71 -2.24
C ILE A 199 -19.24 0.04 -0.94
N ARG A 200 -20.56 -0.01 -0.70
CA ARG A 200 -21.16 -0.73 0.42
C ARG A 200 -22.38 -1.53 0.00
N THR A 201 -22.43 -2.80 0.38
CA THR A 201 -23.58 -3.68 0.24
C THR A 201 -23.55 -4.76 1.34
N ASN A 202 -24.71 -5.31 1.68
CA ASN A 202 -24.84 -6.47 2.54
C ASN A 202 -25.13 -7.76 1.76
N ASP A 203 -25.28 -7.67 0.43
CA ASP A 203 -25.63 -8.81 -0.44
C ASP A 203 -24.41 -9.65 -0.85
N VAL A 204 -23.21 -9.09 -0.66
CA VAL A 204 -21.93 -9.75 -0.91
C VAL A 204 -21.12 -9.72 0.37
N SER A 205 -20.55 -10.86 0.75
CA SER A 205 -19.59 -10.99 1.84
C SER A 205 -18.30 -11.57 1.30
N LEU A 206 -17.19 -10.85 1.47
CA LEU A 206 -15.84 -11.34 1.18
C LEU A 206 -15.02 -11.33 2.45
N SER A 207 -14.34 -12.45 2.73
CA SER A 207 -13.42 -12.59 3.86
C SER A 207 -11.99 -12.17 3.53
N ARG A 208 -11.68 -12.04 2.23
CA ARG A 208 -10.34 -11.73 1.74
C ARG A 208 -10.37 -10.90 0.45
N PRO A 209 -9.23 -10.32 0.02
CA PRO A 209 -9.13 -9.64 -1.25
C PRO A 209 -9.41 -10.60 -2.40
N VAL A 210 -10.25 -10.16 -3.33
CA VAL A 210 -10.51 -10.86 -4.59
C VAL A 210 -9.94 -10.06 -5.74
N ARG A 211 -8.97 -10.61 -6.46
CA ARG A 211 -8.40 -9.99 -7.66
C ARG A 211 -9.03 -10.62 -8.90
N LEU A 212 -9.78 -9.83 -9.65
CA LEU A 212 -10.30 -10.23 -10.96
C LEU A 212 -9.27 -9.86 -12.03
N LEU A 213 -8.74 -10.89 -12.70
CA LEU A 213 -8.02 -10.71 -13.94
C LEU A 213 -9.06 -10.48 -15.05
N HIS A 214 -8.96 -9.35 -15.73
CA HIS A 214 -9.89 -8.97 -16.77
C HIS A 214 -9.15 -8.27 -17.92
N PRO A 215 -9.44 -8.61 -19.20
CA PRO A 215 -8.68 -8.09 -20.34
C PRO A 215 -8.67 -6.57 -20.49
N ARG A 216 -9.73 -5.88 -20.03
CA ARG A 216 -9.78 -4.40 -20.08
C ARG A 216 -9.04 -3.76 -18.93
N GLN A 217 -9.38 -4.18 -17.71
CA GLN A 217 -8.87 -3.56 -16.49
C GLN A 217 -8.95 -4.61 -15.37
N PRO A 218 -7.82 -5.17 -14.92
CA PRO A 218 -7.82 -5.98 -13.72
C PRO A 218 -8.19 -5.11 -12.51
N ILE A 219 -8.95 -5.70 -11.60
CA ILE A 219 -9.33 -5.04 -10.34
C ILE A 219 -9.02 -5.94 -9.14
N TYR A 220 -8.90 -5.33 -7.99
CA TYR A 220 -9.06 -5.94 -6.69
C TYR A 220 -10.35 -5.43 -6.04
N VAL A 221 -10.99 -6.29 -5.27
CA VAL A 221 -12.08 -5.99 -4.35
C VAL A 221 -11.60 -6.37 -2.96
N VAL A 222 -11.32 -5.39 -2.12
CA VAL A 222 -10.76 -5.60 -0.78
C VAL A 222 -11.84 -5.29 0.26
N PRO A 223 -12.25 -6.27 1.10
CA PRO A 223 -13.20 -6.00 2.18
C PRO A 223 -12.58 -5.07 3.24
N GLN A 224 -13.39 -4.20 3.83
CA GLN A 224 -12.99 -3.25 4.89
C GLN A 224 -13.84 -3.41 6.17
N GLY A 225 -14.66 -4.46 6.24
CA GLY A 225 -15.68 -4.64 7.27
C GLY A 225 -16.96 -3.83 7.00
N ASP A 226 -18.02 -4.14 7.73
CA ASP A 226 -19.32 -3.43 7.67
C ASP A 226 -19.93 -3.37 6.25
N GLY A 227 -19.74 -4.43 5.46
CA GLY A 227 -20.21 -4.51 4.07
C GLY A 227 -19.51 -3.53 3.12
N ARG A 228 -18.39 -2.92 3.53
CA ARG A 228 -17.63 -1.98 2.71
C ARG A 228 -16.53 -2.69 1.92
N PHE A 229 -16.38 -2.29 0.66
CA PHE A 229 -15.38 -2.85 -0.26
C PHE A 229 -14.66 -1.73 -1.00
N VAL A 230 -13.33 -1.79 -0.97
CA VAL A 230 -12.50 -0.98 -1.85
C VAL A 230 -12.34 -1.70 -3.18
N VAL A 231 -12.79 -1.07 -4.25
CA VAL A 231 -12.60 -1.52 -5.63
C VAL A 231 -11.53 -0.67 -6.27
N GLY A 232 -10.45 -1.29 -6.72
CA GLY A 232 -9.37 -0.56 -7.34
C GLY A 232 -8.44 -1.45 -8.15
N ALA A 233 -7.40 -0.91 -8.75
CA ALA A 233 -7.26 0.52 -9.02
C ALA A 233 -6.68 0.71 -10.40
N THR A 234 -6.94 1.89 -10.97
CA THR A 234 -6.29 2.30 -12.21
C THR A 234 -4.80 2.60 -11.98
N VAL A 235 -4.09 2.70 -13.10
CA VAL A 235 -2.69 3.11 -13.18
C VAL A 235 -2.60 4.10 -14.33
N ILE A 236 -2.46 5.39 -14.00
CA ILE A 236 -2.47 6.49 -14.96
C ILE A 236 -1.20 7.32 -14.77
N GLU A 237 -0.38 7.46 -15.82
CA GLU A 237 0.83 8.28 -15.82
C GLU A 237 0.46 9.78 -15.83
N ARG A 238 0.07 10.28 -14.65
CA ARG A 238 -0.37 11.66 -14.41
C ARG A 238 -0.16 12.04 -12.95
N GLU A 239 0.22 13.29 -12.71
CA GLU A 239 0.55 13.82 -11.38
C GLU A 239 -0.50 14.78 -10.82
N ASP A 240 -1.78 14.45 -10.96
CA ASP A 240 -2.86 15.23 -10.36
C ASP A 240 -3.67 14.39 -9.36
N ASP A 241 -4.20 15.06 -8.34
CA ASP A 241 -5.06 14.49 -7.29
C ASP A 241 -6.52 14.96 -7.43
N GLY A 242 -6.91 15.46 -8.61
CA GLY A 242 -8.27 15.90 -8.91
C GLY A 242 -9.31 14.77 -8.86
N PRO A 243 -10.60 15.06 -9.13
CA PRO A 243 -11.67 14.06 -9.13
C PRO A 243 -11.43 12.91 -10.11
N MET A 244 -11.97 11.72 -9.77
CA MET A 244 -11.84 10.52 -10.61
C MET A 244 -12.38 10.74 -12.03
N SER A 245 -11.72 10.15 -13.03
CA SER A 245 -12.19 10.22 -14.41
C SER A 245 -13.47 9.39 -14.65
N LEU A 246 -14.32 9.84 -15.60
CA LEU A 246 -15.52 9.10 -16.02
C LEU A 246 -15.17 7.69 -16.53
N ARG A 247 -14.07 7.57 -17.29
CA ARG A 247 -13.61 6.27 -17.82
C ARG A 247 -13.33 5.29 -16.69
N SER A 248 -12.56 5.71 -15.69
CA SER A 248 -12.22 4.86 -14.55
C SER A 248 -13.45 4.49 -13.72
N ALA A 249 -14.44 5.40 -13.61
CA ALA A 249 -15.71 5.08 -12.98
C ALA A 249 -16.38 3.89 -13.66
N LEU A 250 -16.55 3.97 -14.99
CA LEU A 250 -17.20 2.94 -15.78
C LEU A 250 -16.42 1.63 -15.74
N ASP A 251 -15.10 1.68 -15.92
CA ASP A 251 -14.24 0.49 -15.95
C ASP A 251 -14.22 -0.23 -14.58
N LEU A 252 -14.07 0.51 -13.46
CA LEU A 252 -14.01 -0.10 -12.12
C LEU A 252 -15.38 -0.63 -11.67
N LEU A 253 -16.46 0.13 -11.86
CA LEU A 253 -17.81 -0.29 -11.47
C LEU A 253 -18.31 -1.46 -12.34
N GLY A 254 -18.06 -1.40 -13.65
CA GLY A 254 -18.39 -2.51 -14.55
C GLY A 254 -17.62 -3.79 -14.21
N SER A 255 -16.35 -3.67 -13.83
CA SER A 255 -15.55 -4.81 -13.39
C SER A 255 -16.01 -5.37 -12.04
N ALA A 256 -16.42 -4.53 -11.10
CA ALA A 256 -17.03 -4.99 -9.84
C ALA A 256 -18.32 -5.79 -10.10
N TYR A 257 -19.18 -5.30 -11.00
CA TYR A 257 -20.39 -6.03 -11.42
C TYR A 257 -20.05 -7.39 -12.07
N ALA A 258 -18.95 -7.48 -12.83
CA ALA A 258 -18.49 -8.73 -13.42
C ALA A 258 -18.08 -9.76 -12.34
N VAL A 259 -17.44 -9.31 -11.25
CA VAL A 259 -17.14 -10.17 -10.08
C VAL A 259 -18.43 -10.76 -9.52
N HIS A 260 -19.39 -9.90 -9.17
CA HIS A 260 -20.67 -10.32 -8.62
C HIS A 260 -21.78 -9.33 -8.97
N PRO A 261 -22.90 -9.76 -9.60
CA PRO A 261 -23.97 -8.86 -10.02
C PRO A 261 -24.62 -8.07 -8.88
N ALA A 262 -24.64 -8.60 -7.66
CA ALA A 262 -25.18 -7.86 -6.51
C ALA A 262 -24.35 -6.62 -6.12
N PHE A 263 -23.13 -6.46 -6.65
CA PHE A 263 -22.43 -5.17 -6.55
C PHE A 263 -23.12 -4.06 -7.39
N GLY A 264 -24.01 -4.41 -8.32
CA GLY A 264 -24.78 -3.45 -9.12
C GLY A 264 -25.76 -2.60 -8.29
N GLU A 265 -26.23 -3.12 -7.15
CA GLU A 265 -27.12 -2.41 -6.22
C GLU A 265 -26.35 -1.80 -5.03
N ALA A 266 -25.02 -1.91 -5.01
CA ALA A 266 -24.21 -1.37 -3.93
C ALA A 266 -24.23 0.16 -3.91
N SER A 267 -24.28 0.75 -2.72
CA SER A 267 -24.12 2.20 -2.56
C SER A 267 -22.68 2.59 -2.83
N VAL A 268 -22.46 3.56 -3.74
CA VAL A 268 -21.14 4.20 -3.90
C VAL A 268 -20.96 5.21 -2.76
N LEU A 269 -19.96 4.97 -1.91
CA LEU A 269 -19.64 5.83 -0.76
C LEU A 269 -18.60 6.89 -1.10
N GLU A 270 -17.59 6.53 -1.90
CA GLU A 270 -16.47 7.42 -2.23
C GLU A 270 -15.92 7.03 -3.61
N MET A 271 -15.61 8.03 -4.43
CA MET A 271 -14.80 7.87 -5.63
C MET A 271 -13.67 8.88 -5.57
N GLY A 272 -12.43 8.46 -5.80
CA GLY A 272 -11.31 9.38 -5.71
C GLY A 272 -9.99 8.81 -6.20
N ALA A 273 -8.96 9.61 -6.02
CA ALA A 273 -7.66 9.39 -6.61
C ALA A 273 -6.53 9.83 -5.70
N GLY A 274 -5.42 9.11 -5.77
CA GLY A 274 -4.15 9.50 -5.14
C GLY A 274 -2.99 9.37 -6.11
N VAL A 275 -2.00 10.26 -5.98
CA VAL A 275 -0.77 10.22 -6.77
C VAL A 275 0.29 9.39 -6.04
N ARG A 276 0.61 8.23 -6.59
CA ARG A 276 1.61 7.32 -6.05
C ARG A 276 3.01 7.80 -6.48
N PRO A 277 3.94 8.06 -5.55
CA PRO A 277 5.32 8.35 -5.93
C PRO A 277 5.99 7.09 -6.44
N ALA A 278 6.65 7.16 -7.59
CA ALA A 278 7.38 6.04 -8.19
C ALA A 278 8.72 6.52 -8.76
N PHE A 279 9.69 5.61 -8.82
CA PHE A 279 10.86 5.77 -9.70
C PHE A 279 10.61 5.08 -11.05
N SER A 280 11.54 5.21 -11.99
CA SER A 280 11.44 4.61 -13.32
C SER A 280 11.29 3.07 -13.29
N ASP A 281 11.90 2.42 -12.29
CA ASP A 281 11.86 0.97 -12.10
C ASP A 281 10.77 0.50 -11.13
N ASN A 282 9.96 1.42 -10.60
CA ASN A 282 8.90 1.16 -9.61
C ASN A 282 9.36 0.61 -8.24
N VAL A 283 10.66 0.62 -7.94
CA VAL A 283 11.18 0.11 -6.67
C VAL A 283 11.51 1.30 -5.75
N PRO A 284 11.07 1.31 -4.48
CA PRO A 284 11.38 2.42 -3.57
C PRO A 284 12.89 2.55 -3.30
N ARG A 285 13.29 3.70 -2.77
CA ARG A 285 14.68 4.00 -2.43
C ARG A 285 14.81 4.67 -1.06
N ILE A 286 15.91 4.33 -0.39
CA ILE A 286 16.50 5.07 0.72
C ILE A 286 17.70 5.83 0.15
N ILE A 287 17.62 7.15 0.10
CA ILE A 287 18.70 8.03 -0.40
C ILE A 287 19.26 8.80 0.79
N VAL A 288 20.58 8.76 0.99
CA VAL A 288 21.26 9.39 2.13
C VAL A 288 22.09 10.56 1.61
N GLU A 289 21.74 11.76 2.04
CA GLU A 289 22.30 13.04 1.63
C GLU A 289 22.85 13.82 2.85
N ASP A 290 23.52 14.94 2.58
CA ASP A 290 24.05 15.87 3.59
C ASP A 290 24.79 15.16 4.73
N ALA A 291 25.76 14.31 4.37
CA ALA A 291 26.55 13.50 5.32
C ALA A 291 25.69 12.68 6.32
N GLY A 292 24.49 12.25 5.93
CA GLY A 292 23.58 11.47 6.76
C GLY A 292 22.50 12.28 7.49
N ARG A 293 22.50 13.61 7.34
CA ARG A 293 21.50 14.49 7.97
C ARG A 293 20.16 14.45 7.24
N VAL A 294 20.12 14.08 5.97
CA VAL A 294 18.89 13.93 5.20
C VAL A 294 18.79 12.52 4.64
N VAL A 295 17.75 11.80 5.02
CA VAL A 295 17.44 10.46 4.52
C VAL A 295 16.08 10.49 3.82
N ARG A 296 16.05 10.28 2.51
CA ARG A 296 14.81 10.27 1.75
C ARG A 296 14.31 8.86 1.55
N VAL A 297 13.04 8.62 1.86
CA VAL A 297 12.40 7.31 1.75
C VAL A 297 11.11 7.49 0.96
N ASN A 298 11.16 7.23 -0.35
CA ASN A 298 10.07 7.52 -1.29
C ASN A 298 10.02 6.49 -2.44
N GLY A 299 9.06 6.65 -3.35
CA GLY A 299 9.05 5.97 -4.65
C GLY A 299 8.48 4.55 -4.65
N ALA A 300 7.56 4.24 -3.73
CA ALA A 300 7.02 2.88 -3.55
C ALA A 300 6.10 2.39 -4.67
N TYR A 301 5.67 3.26 -5.58
CA TYR A 301 4.65 2.98 -6.57
C TYR A 301 3.39 2.39 -5.92
N ARG A 302 3.11 1.10 -6.14
CA ARG A 302 1.96 0.37 -5.56
C ARG A 302 2.29 -0.42 -4.29
N HIS A 303 3.55 -0.42 -3.86
CA HIS A 303 4.10 -1.28 -2.80
C HIS A 303 4.22 -0.59 -1.44
N GLY A 304 3.54 0.56 -1.26
CA GLY A 304 3.68 1.42 -0.09
C GLY A 304 3.37 0.71 1.23
N PHE A 305 2.19 0.10 1.34
CA PHE A 305 1.82 -0.62 2.57
C PHE A 305 2.70 -1.86 2.79
N LEU A 306 3.05 -2.58 1.73
CA LEU A 306 3.88 -3.77 1.81
C LEU A 306 5.29 -3.48 2.35
N LEU A 307 5.94 -2.42 1.84
CA LEU A 307 7.37 -2.17 2.10
C LEU A 307 7.66 -1.10 3.16
N ALA A 308 6.67 -0.31 3.58
CA ALA A 308 6.83 0.70 4.64
C ALA A 308 7.55 0.18 5.90
N PRO A 309 7.13 -0.94 6.51
CA PRO A 309 7.80 -1.44 7.72
C PRO A 309 9.24 -1.91 7.48
N VAL A 310 9.54 -2.42 6.28
CA VAL A 310 10.88 -2.91 5.91
C VAL A 310 11.85 -1.74 5.75
N LEU A 311 11.43 -0.71 5.03
CA LEU A 311 12.18 0.54 4.87
C LEU A 311 12.44 1.22 6.22
N ALA A 312 11.44 1.23 7.11
CA ALA A 312 11.59 1.79 8.45
C ALA A 312 12.62 1.06 9.30
N ARG A 313 12.63 -0.27 9.22
CA ARG A 313 13.66 -1.08 9.89
C ARG A 313 15.05 -0.82 9.31
N ALA A 314 15.18 -0.76 7.99
CA ALA A 314 16.46 -0.49 7.33
C ALA A 314 17.03 0.88 7.72
N VAL A 315 16.20 1.93 7.75
CA VAL A 315 16.62 3.26 8.22
C VAL A 315 16.99 3.26 9.70
N ALA A 316 16.22 2.58 10.56
CA ALA A 316 16.55 2.48 11.98
C ALA A 316 17.91 1.76 12.21
N GLY A 317 18.19 0.73 11.41
CA GLY A 317 19.49 0.05 11.36
C GLY A 317 20.61 1.00 10.97
N TYR A 318 20.47 1.68 9.83
CA TYR A 318 21.44 2.66 9.33
C TYR A 318 21.75 3.76 10.37
N LEU A 319 20.75 4.33 11.03
CA LEU A 319 20.98 5.36 12.04
C LEU A 319 21.68 4.84 13.30
N SER A 320 21.63 3.52 13.54
CA SER A 320 22.26 2.89 14.70
C SER A 320 23.74 2.54 14.49
N ASP A 321 24.13 2.17 13.27
CA ASP A 321 25.47 1.61 13.00
C ASP A 321 26.18 2.22 11.76
N ASN A 322 25.54 3.17 11.08
CA ASN A 322 25.98 3.83 9.85
C ASN A 322 26.18 2.90 8.64
N ARG A 323 25.63 1.68 8.66
CA ARG A 323 25.76 0.73 7.55
C ARG A 323 24.54 0.82 6.61
N ARG A 324 24.81 0.94 5.32
CA ARG A 324 23.80 0.92 4.25
C ARG A 324 23.53 -0.53 3.84
N GLU A 325 22.87 -1.29 4.71
CA GLU A 325 22.56 -2.71 4.46
C GLU A 325 21.23 -2.86 3.70
N GLY A 326 21.27 -3.53 2.55
CA GLY A 326 20.10 -3.97 1.81
C GLY A 326 19.90 -3.30 0.45
N PRO A 327 19.06 -3.89 -0.42
CA PRO A 327 18.96 -3.53 -1.83
C PRO A 327 18.18 -2.22 -2.10
N LEU A 328 17.59 -1.62 -1.07
CA LEU A 328 16.79 -0.39 -1.20
C LEU A 328 17.61 0.88 -0.95
N PHE A 329 18.84 0.78 -0.43
CA PHE A 329 19.74 1.93 -0.36
C PHE A 329 20.21 2.28 -1.78
N ALA A 330 20.04 3.55 -2.17
CA ALA A 330 20.61 4.05 -3.41
C ALA A 330 22.15 4.00 -3.33
N ALA A 331 22.78 3.76 -4.48
CA ALA A 331 24.22 3.91 -4.60
C ALA A 331 24.63 5.35 -4.20
N PRO A 332 25.80 5.52 -3.55
CA PRO A 332 26.28 6.83 -3.11
C PRO A 332 26.49 7.83 -4.25
#